data_AF-A0A5K0ZHK5-F1
#
_entry.id   AF-A0A5K0ZHK5-F1
#
_cell.length_a   1.000
_cell.length_b   1.000
_cell.length_c   1.000
_cell.angle_alpha   90.00
_cell.angle_beta   90.00
_cell.angle_gamma   90.00
#
_symmetry.space_group_name_H-M   'P 1'
#
loop_
_entity.id
_entity.type
_entity.pdbx_description
1 polymer ?
#
loop_
_entity_poly.entity_id
_entity_poly.type
_entity_poly.pdbx_seq_one_letter_code
_entity_poly.pdbx_strand_id
1 'polypeptide(L)'
;EVLADRPRVLYENVAHAWDLPPNTFGAAYANFMGKRNFSPDDRPPVRFMETEELAYVATRAREVHDFWHVLFKLHTNLIGETALKVVEFEQMYVPMCALSVIGGSMRFSEKQRHLFFSHYLSWALRAGIHCTDLMCIYYEKHFHEDLEGVRRKWGIIPAPDPIP
;
A
#
# COMPACT_ATOMS: atom_id res chain seq x y z
N GLU A 1 17.94 6.96 -6.13
CA GLU A 1 18.57 6.14 -5.06
C GLU A 1 17.88 4.78 -4.92
N VAL A 2 16.58 4.69 -4.62
CA VAL A 2 15.86 3.39 -4.44
C VAL A 2 16.12 2.41 -5.59
N LEU A 3 15.99 2.88 -6.83
CA LEU A 3 16.18 2.03 -8.01
C LEU A 3 17.62 1.52 -8.18
N ALA A 4 18.60 2.25 -7.66
CA ALA A 4 20.01 1.86 -7.70
C ALA A 4 20.32 0.80 -6.62
N ASP A 5 19.84 1.00 -5.40
CA ASP A 5 20.08 0.09 -4.26
C ASP A 5 19.21 -1.16 -4.31
N ARG A 6 18.06 -1.07 -4.96
CA ARG A 6 17.06 -2.14 -5.11
C ARG A 6 16.66 -2.81 -3.78
N PRO A 7 16.28 -2.07 -2.72
CA PRO A 7 15.85 -2.67 -1.45
C PRO A 7 14.65 -3.61 -1.64
N ARG A 8 14.59 -4.65 -0.81
CA ARG A 8 13.57 -5.70 -0.86
C ARG A 8 12.86 -5.85 0.48
N VAL A 9 11.54 -5.99 0.45
CA VAL A 9 10.70 -6.27 1.64
C VAL A 9 10.66 -7.78 1.89
N LEU A 10 11.80 -8.35 2.26
CA LEU A 10 11.89 -9.76 2.69
C LEU A 10 11.90 -9.80 4.21
N TYR A 11 11.39 -10.90 4.78
CA TYR A 11 11.29 -11.05 6.23
C TYR A 11 12.62 -10.75 6.93
N GLU A 12 13.73 -11.27 6.44
CA GLU A 12 15.08 -11.01 6.97
C GLU A 12 15.46 -9.52 7.06
N ASN A 13 14.95 -8.69 6.13
CA ASN A 13 15.23 -7.26 6.08
C ASN A 13 14.29 -6.43 6.96
N VAL A 14 13.07 -6.94 7.20
CA VAL A 14 12.01 -6.19 7.90
C VAL A 14 11.62 -6.78 9.26
N ALA A 15 12.21 -7.90 9.68
CA ALA A 15 11.88 -8.59 10.93
C ALA A 15 11.98 -7.70 12.17
N HIS A 16 12.93 -6.75 12.19
CA HIS A 16 13.10 -5.80 13.27
C HIS A 16 11.85 -4.92 13.53
N ALA A 17 10.92 -4.83 12.57
CA ALA A 17 9.66 -4.11 12.74
C ALA A 17 8.77 -4.69 13.86
N TRP A 18 8.89 -5.99 14.16
CA TRP A 18 8.12 -6.66 15.21
C TRP A 18 8.55 -6.27 16.63
N ASP A 19 9.77 -5.75 16.79
CA ASP A 19 10.34 -5.38 18.09
C ASP A 19 10.19 -3.89 18.41
N LEU A 20 9.55 -3.12 17.51
CA LEU A 20 9.42 -1.67 17.66
C LEU A 20 8.25 -1.25 18.55
N PRO A 21 8.31 -0.04 19.16
CA PRO A 21 7.22 0.48 19.97
C PRO A 21 5.89 0.59 19.20
N PRO A 22 4.72 0.35 19.86
CA PRO A 22 3.42 0.27 19.20
C PRO A 22 2.96 1.50 18.38
N ASN A 23 3.50 2.69 18.66
CA ASN A 23 3.16 3.92 17.95
C ASN A 23 3.93 4.10 16.63
N THR A 24 4.90 3.24 16.34
CA THR A 24 5.75 3.35 15.17
C THR A 24 5.12 2.78 13.91
N PHE A 25 5.61 3.22 12.75
CA PHE A 25 5.19 2.69 11.46
C PHE A 25 5.49 1.18 11.32
N GLY A 26 6.68 0.75 11.73
CA GLY A 26 7.07 -0.66 11.67
C GLY A 26 6.19 -1.56 12.53
N ALA A 27 5.89 -1.16 13.77
CA ALA A 27 4.99 -1.92 14.64
C ALA A 27 3.57 -2.01 14.06
N ALA A 28 3.07 -0.95 13.43
CA ALA A 28 1.79 -0.96 12.75
C ALA A 28 1.77 -1.92 11.54
N TYR A 29 2.86 -1.97 10.77
CA TYR A 29 3.05 -2.94 9.70
C TYR A 29 3.13 -4.37 10.21
N ALA A 30 3.96 -4.65 11.21
CA ALA A 30 4.10 -5.97 11.83
C ALA A 30 2.75 -6.49 12.36
N ASN A 31 1.97 -5.63 13.02
CA ASN A 31 0.63 -5.95 13.49
C ASN A 31 -0.36 -6.21 12.33
N PHE A 32 -0.27 -5.45 11.24
CA PHE A 32 -1.09 -5.68 10.04
C PHE A 32 -0.82 -7.04 9.41
N MET A 33 0.46 -7.40 9.25
CA MET A 33 0.91 -8.69 8.71
C MET A 33 0.50 -9.84 9.63
N GLY A 34 0.78 -9.73 10.94
CA GLY A 34 0.49 -10.75 11.93
C GLY A 34 -1.01 -11.07 12.07
N LYS A 35 -1.88 -10.05 12.09
CA LYS A 35 -3.35 -10.26 12.16
C LYS A 35 -3.92 -11.06 10.98
N ARG A 36 -3.23 -11.05 9.84
CA ARG A 36 -3.67 -11.71 8.60
C ARG A 36 -2.87 -12.96 8.28
N ASN A 37 -1.89 -13.30 9.11
CA ASN A 37 -0.95 -14.38 8.87
C ASN A 37 -0.26 -14.26 7.49
N PHE A 38 0.10 -13.03 7.11
CA PHE A 38 0.82 -12.74 5.89
C PHE A 38 2.33 -12.78 6.13
N SER A 39 3.09 -13.24 5.15
CA SER A 39 4.54 -13.12 5.12
C SER A 39 4.99 -12.05 4.13
N PRO A 40 5.98 -11.20 4.48
CA PRO A 40 6.65 -10.35 3.49
C PRO A 40 7.19 -11.16 2.29
N ASP A 41 7.58 -12.42 2.52
CA ASP A 41 8.15 -13.30 1.50
C ASP A 41 7.11 -13.86 0.51
N ASP A 42 5.81 -13.66 0.76
CA ASP A 42 4.72 -14.11 -0.13
C ASP A 42 4.65 -13.33 -1.46
N ARG A 43 5.58 -12.41 -1.68
CA ARG A 43 5.72 -11.58 -2.89
C ARG A 43 6.99 -11.98 -3.67
N PRO A 44 7.00 -13.14 -4.36
CA PRO A 44 8.18 -13.55 -5.12
C PRO A 44 8.47 -12.55 -6.25
N PRO A 45 9.75 -12.37 -6.64
CA PRO A 45 10.15 -11.48 -7.72
C PRO A 45 9.33 -11.71 -8.98
N VAL A 46 8.89 -10.61 -9.60
CA VAL A 46 8.22 -10.63 -10.89
C VAL A 46 9.23 -11.07 -11.95
N ARG A 47 8.80 -11.98 -12.82
CA ARG A 47 9.60 -12.55 -13.91
C ARG A 47 8.99 -12.14 -15.25
N PHE A 48 9.72 -12.43 -16.34
CA PHE A 48 9.26 -12.20 -17.72
C PHE A 48 8.99 -10.73 -18.06
N MET A 49 9.83 -9.83 -17.54
CA MET A 49 9.88 -8.42 -17.95
C MET A 49 11.02 -8.21 -18.94
N GLU A 50 10.91 -7.15 -19.75
CA GLU A 50 11.90 -6.81 -20.78
C GLU A 50 13.29 -6.50 -20.20
N THR A 51 13.33 -5.95 -18.98
CA THR A 51 14.57 -5.62 -18.27
C THR A 51 14.49 -6.01 -16.80
N GLU A 52 15.66 -6.24 -16.18
CA GLU A 52 15.76 -6.47 -14.74
C GLU A 52 15.25 -5.28 -13.91
N GLU A 53 15.42 -4.06 -14.43
CA GLU A 53 14.95 -2.85 -13.79
C GLU A 53 13.42 -2.83 -13.71
N LEU A 54 12.73 -3.12 -14.83
CA LEU A 54 11.28 -3.24 -14.85
C LEU A 54 10.79 -4.38 -13.96
N ALA A 55 11.49 -5.52 -13.96
CA ALA A 55 11.21 -6.62 -13.03
C ALA A 55 11.31 -6.18 -11.57
N TYR A 56 12.34 -5.40 -11.23
CA TYR A 56 12.51 -4.86 -9.89
C TYR A 56 11.39 -3.87 -9.52
N VAL A 57 11.08 -2.90 -10.38
CA VAL A 57 10.01 -1.91 -10.13
C VAL A 57 8.67 -2.61 -9.89
N ALA A 58 8.32 -3.58 -10.74
CA ALA A 58 7.09 -4.37 -10.59
C ALA A 58 7.09 -5.23 -9.31
N THR A 59 8.25 -5.77 -8.93
CA THR A 59 8.41 -6.52 -7.68
C THR A 59 8.21 -5.60 -6.47
N ARG A 60 8.89 -4.44 -6.47
CA ARG A 60 8.82 -3.45 -5.41
C ARG A 60 7.39 -2.96 -5.22
N ALA A 61 6.65 -2.70 -6.31
CA ALA A 61 5.25 -2.30 -6.25
C ALA A 61 4.36 -3.32 -5.50
N ARG A 62 4.60 -4.62 -5.71
CA ARG A 62 3.90 -5.70 -5.00
C ARG A 62 4.30 -5.82 -3.53
N GLU A 63 5.55 -5.52 -3.22
CA GLU A 63 6.11 -5.60 -1.87
C GLU A 63 5.64 -4.45 -0.97
N VAL A 64 5.60 -3.22 -1.49
CA VAL A 64 5.20 -2.04 -0.70
C VAL A 64 3.68 -1.89 -0.55
N HIS A 65 2.90 -2.65 -1.32
CA HIS A 65 1.44 -2.66 -1.26
C HIS A 65 0.90 -2.82 0.17
N ASP A 66 1.48 -3.74 0.95
CA ASP A 66 1.07 -3.99 2.34
C ASP A 66 1.41 -2.80 3.27
N PHE A 67 2.47 -2.03 2.96
CA PHE A 67 2.72 -0.76 3.65
C PHE A 67 1.64 0.27 3.34
N TRP A 68 1.13 0.30 2.11
CA TRP A 68 0.13 1.30 1.72
C TRP A 68 -1.22 1.02 2.38
N HIS A 69 -1.58 -0.25 2.61
CA HIS A 69 -2.70 -0.59 3.49
C HIS A 69 -2.56 0.03 4.87
N VAL A 70 -1.37 -0.07 5.48
CA VAL A 70 -1.09 0.50 6.81
C VAL A 70 -1.15 2.02 6.75
N LEU A 71 -0.45 2.65 5.81
CA LEU A 71 -0.36 4.10 5.71
C LEU A 71 -1.72 4.74 5.45
N PHE A 72 -2.51 4.20 4.52
CA PHE A 72 -3.83 4.74 4.21
C PHE A 72 -4.96 4.21 5.11
N LYS A 73 -4.67 3.40 6.15
CA LYS A 73 -5.69 2.78 7.03
C LYS A 73 -6.74 1.95 6.25
N LEU A 74 -6.32 1.26 5.20
CA LEU A 74 -7.21 0.43 4.39
C LEU A 74 -7.15 -1.04 4.83
N HIS A 75 -8.32 -1.64 5.07
CA HIS A 75 -8.42 -3.08 5.29
C HIS A 75 -8.37 -3.85 3.97
N THR A 76 -7.92 -5.10 4.01
CA THR A 76 -7.89 -6.04 2.87
C THR A 76 -9.26 -6.66 2.55
N ASN A 77 -10.33 -5.88 2.72
CA ASN A 77 -11.67 -6.28 2.26
C ASN A 77 -11.90 -5.75 0.84
N LEU A 78 -12.95 -6.21 0.17
CA LEU A 78 -13.18 -5.87 -1.24
C LEU A 78 -13.20 -4.34 -1.50
N ILE A 79 -13.79 -3.54 -0.60
CA ILE A 79 -13.77 -2.07 -0.73
C ILE A 79 -12.36 -1.53 -0.57
N GLY A 80 -11.64 -1.94 0.48
CA GLY A 80 -10.32 -1.40 0.78
C GLY A 80 -9.29 -1.79 -0.26
N GLU A 81 -9.33 -3.01 -0.80
CA GLU A 81 -8.53 -3.43 -1.96
C GLU A 81 -8.83 -2.56 -3.18
N THR A 82 -10.11 -2.38 -3.51
CA THR A 82 -10.52 -1.58 -4.66
C THR A 82 -10.11 -0.11 -4.48
N ALA A 83 -10.22 0.43 -3.27
CA ALA A 83 -9.82 1.81 -2.97
C ALA A 83 -8.30 2.00 -3.04
N LEU A 84 -7.52 1.02 -2.54
CA LEU A 84 -6.07 1.07 -2.65
C LEU A 84 -5.62 0.99 -4.11
N LYS A 85 -6.31 0.21 -4.95
CA LYS A 85 -6.02 0.15 -6.40
C LYS A 85 -6.22 1.50 -7.11
N VAL A 86 -7.10 2.37 -6.62
CA VAL A 86 -7.21 3.75 -7.12
C VAL A 86 -5.96 4.55 -6.76
N VAL A 87 -5.50 4.49 -5.51
CA VAL A 87 -4.26 5.17 -5.07
C VAL A 87 -3.05 4.64 -5.86
N GLU A 88 -2.96 3.33 -6.05
CA GLU A 88 -1.92 2.71 -6.85
C GLU A 88 -1.92 3.16 -8.32
N PHE A 89 -3.10 3.33 -8.90
CA PHE A 89 -3.23 3.84 -10.26
C PHE A 89 -2.70 5.27 -10.35
N GLU A 90 -3.03 6.15 -9.40
CA GLU A 90 -2.51 7.53 -9.40
C GLU A 90 -0.99 7.59 -9.21
N GLN A 91 -0.41 6.64 -8.47
CA GLN A 91 1.03 6.64 -8.19
C GLN A 91 1.86 6.02 -9.32
N MET A 92 1.33 4.99 -10.00
CA MET A 92 2.13 4.20 -10.95
C MET A 92 1.60 4.24 -12.39
N TYR A 93 0.35 4.69 -12.59
CA TYR A 93 -0.36 4.67 -13.87
C TYR A 93 -0.37 3.30 -14.58
N VAL A 94 -0.25 2.22 -13.81
CA VAL A 94 -0.25 0.86 -14.36
C VAL A 94 -1.68 0.45 -14.71
N PRO A 95 -1.98 0.06 -15.97
CA PRO A 95 -3.34 -0.26 -16.41
C PRO A 95 -4.05 -1.34 -15.59
N MET A 96 -3.29 -2.29 -15.04
CA MET A 96 -3.83 -3.35 -14.18
C MET A 96 -4.56 -2.80 -12.95
N CYS A 97 -4.09 -1.70 -12.37
CA CYS A 97 -4.75 -1.08 -11.21
C CYS A 97 -6.15 -0.58 -11.60
N ALA A 98 -6.29 0.10 -12.74
CA ALA A 98 -7.59 0.53 -13.25
C ALA A 98 -8.53 -0.66 -13.56
N LEU A 99 -8.01 -1.71 -14.20
CA LEU A 99 -8.78 -2.94 -14.45
C LEU A 99 -9.24 -3.61 -13.16
N SER A 100 -8.40 -3.59 -12.12
CA SER A 100 -8.72 -4.12 -10.79
C SER A 100 -9.82 -3.29 -10.11
N VAL A 101 -9.81 -1.97 -10.26
CA VAL A 101 -10.90 -1.10 -9.76
C VAL A 101 -12.22 -1.46 -10.43
N ILE A 102 -12.22 -1.62 -11.76
CA ILE A 102 -13.41 -2.01 -12.52
C ILE A 102 -13.90 -3.38 -12.03
N GLY A 103 -13.04 -4.40 -12.05
CA GLY A 103 -13.41 -5.76 -11.63
C GLY A 103 -13.85 -5.87 -10.17
N GLY A 104 -13.20 -5.13 -9.25
CA GLY A 104 -13.59 -5.05 -7.84
C GLY A 104 -14.96 -4.40 -7.69
N SER A 105 -15.21 -3.28 -8.38
CA SER A 105 -16.47 -2.54 -8.29
C SER A 105 -17.68 -3.30 -8.83
N MET A 106 -17.48 -4.16 -9.83
CA MET A 106 -18.52 -5.06 -10.34
C MET A 106 -18.98 -6.09 -9.30
N ARG A 107 -18.11 -6.45 -8.36
CA ARG A 107 -18.39 -7.44 -7.29
C ARG A 107 -18.99 -6.82 -6.03
N PHE A 108 -19.15 -5.50 -5.97
CA PHE A 108 -19.77 -4.83 -4.83
C PHE A 108 -21.27 -5.13 -4.72
N SER A 109 -21.73 -5.30 -3.48
CA SER A 109 -23.15 -5.13 -3.15
C SER A 109 -23.61 -3.70 -3.42
N GLU A 110 -24.91 -3.47 -3.48
CA GLU A 110 -25.47 -2.13 -3.72
C GLU A 110 -24.98 -1.11 -2.67
N LYS A 111 -24.98 -1.48 -1.40
CA LYS A 111 -24.46 -0.65 -0.29
C LYS A 111 -22.98 -0.33 -0.46
N GLN A 112 -22.17 -1.34 -0.80
CA GLN A 112 -20.73 -1.17 -1.02
C GLN A 112 -20.45 -0.25 -2.21
N ARG A 113 -21.22 -0.40 -3.29
CA ARG A 113 -21.10 0.42 -4.48
C ARG A 113 -21.40 1.88 -4.19
N HIS A 114 -22.52 2.14 -3.50
CA HIS A 114 -22.86 3.50 -3.09
C HIS A 114 -21.77 4.12 -2.20
N LEU A 115 -21.33 3.41 -1.15
CA LEU A 115 -20.25 3.87 -0.27
C LEU A 115 -18.96 4.15 -1.04
N PHE A 116 -18.59 3.29 -1.98
CA PHE A 116 -17.37 3.43 -2.75
C PHE A 116 -17.41 4.67 -3.65
N PHE A 117 -18.43 4.80 -4.49
CA PHE A 117 -18.51 5.91 -5.44
C PHE A 117 -18.81 7.26 -4.76
N SER A 118 -19.54 7.28 -3.65
CA SER A 118 -19.84 8.51 -2.90
C SER A 118 -18.66 9.01 -2.05
N HIS A 119 -17.84 8.10 -1.50
CA HIS A 119 -16.80 8.46 -0.52
C HIS A 119 -15.40 7.99 -0.92
N TYR A 120 -15.19 6.68 -1.07
CA TYR A 120 -13.84 6.11 -1.22
C TYR A 120 -13.17 6.51 -2.54
N LEU A 121 -13.90 6.56 -3.66
CA LEU A 121 -13.31 6.91 -4.95
C LEU A 121 -12.74 8.34 -4.92
N SER A 122 -13.56 9.30 -4.49
CA SER A 122 -13.12 10.70 -4.42
C SER A 122 -11.98 10.89 -3.42
N TRP A 123 -12.02 10.17 -2.28
CA TRP A 123 -10.94 10.18 -1.31
C TRP A 123 -9.66 9.58 -1.89
N ALA A 124 -9.72 8.41 -2.52
CA ALA A 124 -8.54 7.70 -3.00
C ALA A 124 -7.82 8.48 -4.11
N LEU A 125 -8.57 9.12 -5.02
CA LEU A 125 -8.01 10.03 -6.02
C LEU A 125 -7.25 11.18 -5.35
N ARG A 126 -7.88 11.87 -4.39
CA ARG A 126 -7.20 12.96 -3.66
C ARG A 126 -5.98 12.45 -2.89
N ALA A 127 -6.10 11.31 -2.21
CA ALA A 127 -5.04 10.73 -1.41
C ALA A 127 -3.82 10.34 -2.26
N GLY A 128 -4.05 9.75 -3.44
CA GLY A 128 -3.00 9.39 -4.40
C GLY A 128 -2.33 10.59 -5.08
N ILE A 129 -3.07 11.67 -5.33
CA ILE A 129 -2.53 12.90 -5.93
C ILE A 129 -1.72 13.73 -4.93
N HIS A 130 -2.13 13.75 -3.65
CA HIS A 130 -1.52 14.62 -2.64
C HIS A 130 -0.33 14.01 -1.90
N CYS A 131 -0.16 12.70 -1.93
CA CYS A 131 0.99 12.07 -1.32
C CYS A 131 2.26 12.29 -2.15
N THR A 132 3.42 12.10 -1.52
CA THR A 132 4.70 12.05 -2.25
C THR A 132 4.75 10.82 -3.16
N ASP A 133 5.77 10.74 -4.02
CA ASP A 133 6.02 9.55 -4.85
C ASP A 133 6.36 8.36 -3.93
N LEU A 134 5.37 7.49 -3.75
CA LEU A 134 5.41 6.36 -2.82
C LEU A 134 6.38 5.27 -3.29
N MET A 135 6.63 5.15 -4.59
CA MET A 135 7.58 4.17 -5.13
C MET A 135 9.03 4.56 -4.84
N CYS A 136 9.27 5.85 -4.56
CA CYS A 136 10.60 6.40 -4.28
C CYS A 136 10.96 6.44 -2.78
N ILE A 137 10.19 5.79 -1.90
CA ILE A 137 10.44 5.77 -0.45
C ILE A 137 11.22 4.53 0.00
N TYR A 138 12.23 4.74 0.84
CA TYR A 138 12.90 3.68 1.62
C TYR A 138 12.15 3.38 2.91
N TYR A 139 10.99 2.73 2.82
CA TYR A 139 10.10 2.45 3.97
C TYR A 139 10.81 1.81 5.16
N GLU A 140 11.71 0.88 4.88
CA GLU A 140 12.47 0.10 5.85
C GLU A 140 13.34 0.99 6.75
N LYS A 141 13.81 2.14 6.24
CA LYS A 141 14.58 3.11 7.03
C LYS A 141 13.71 3.93 7.98
N HIS A 142 12.39 3.90 7.81
CA HIS A 142 11.43 4.75 8.53
C HIS A 142 10.57 3.97 9.53
N PHE A 143 10.79 2.67 9.71
CA PHE A 143 9.98 1.85 10.61
C PHE A 143 9.97 2.33 12.06
N HIS A 144 11.07 2.89 12.54
CA HIS A 144 11.20 3.41 13.90
C HIS A 144 10.48 4.76 14.11
N GLU A 145 10.08 5.46 13.04
CA GLU A 145 9.39 6.74 13.14
C GLU A 145 7.92 6.53 13.57
N ASP A 146 7.36 7.54 14.24
CA ASP A 146 5.95 7.58 14.61
C ASP A 146 5.05 7.48 13.36
N LEU A 147 4.02 6.63 13.40
CA LEU A 147 3.15 6.36 12.25
C LEU A 147 2.42 7.62 11.76
N GLU A 148 1.92 8.46 12.67
CA GLU A 148 1.25 9.69 12.28
C GLU A 148 2.26 10.74 11.80
N GLY A 149 3.48 10.71 12.34
CA GLY A 149 4.63 11.46 11.83
C GLY A 149 4.92 11.16 10.35
N VAL A 150 5.10 9.89 9.99
CA VAL A 150 5.37 9.51 8.59
C VAL A 150 4.20 9.81 7.66
N ARG A 151 2.96 9.67 8.13
CA ARG A 151 1.78 10.06 7.35
C ARG A 151 1.80 11.55 7.00
N ARG A 152 2.06 12.42 7.98
CA ARG A 152 2.18 13.86 7.73
C ARG A 152 3.35 14.17 6.79
N LYS A 153 4.50 13.54 7.01
CA LYS A 153 5.73 13.72 6.21
C LYS A 153 5.52 13.40 4.73
N TRP A 154 4.71 12.39 4.43
CA TRP A 154 4.49 11.90 3.06
C TRP A 154 3.16 12.35 2.45
N GLY A 155 2.43 13.25 3.10
CA GLY A 155 1.13 13.73 2.61
C GLY A 155 0.06 12.63 2.55
N ILE A 156 0.17 11.60 3.39
CA ILE A 156 -0.79 10.50 3.44
C ILE A 156 -2.08 11.00 4.08
N ILE A 157 -3.16 10.98 3.31
CA ILE A 157 -4.52 11.24 3.78
C ILE A 157 -5.16 9.88 4.08
N PRO A 158 -5.33 9.47 5.35
CA PRO A 158 -5.92 8.17 5.68
C PRO A 158 -7.36 8.04 5.18
N ALA A 159 -7.79 6.82 4.92
CA ALA A 159 -9.15 6.49 4.54
C ALA A 159 -10.14 7.01 5.59
N PRO A 160 -11.31 7.49 5.18
CA PRO A 160 -12.36 7.83 6.12
C PRO A 160 -12.72 6.59 6.94
N ASP A 161 -13.00 6.77 8.23
CA ASP A 161 -13.47 5.68 9.07
C ASP A 161 -14.73 5.05 8.44
N PRO A 162 -14.95 3.73 8.60
CA PRO A 162 -16.15 3.09 8.13
C PRO A 162 -17.37 3.85 8.65
N ILE A 163 -18.13 4.46 7.74
CA ILE A 163 -19.40 5.09 8.10
C ILE A 163 -20.28 3.97 8.67
N PRO A 164 -20.88 4.14 9.86
CA PRO A 164 -21.72 3.13 10.50
C PRO A 164 -22.81 2.55 9.60
#